data_AF-A0AAV8XK87-F1
#
_entry.id   AF-A0AAV8XK87-F1
#
_cell.length_a   1.000
_cell.length_b   1.000
_cell.length_c   1.000
_cell.angle_alpha   90.00
_cell.angle_beta   90.00
_cell.angle_gamma   90.00
#
_symmetry.space_group_name_H-M   'P 1'
#
loop_
_entity.id
_entity.type
_entity.pdbx_description
1 polymer ?
#
loop_
_entity_poly.entity_id
_entity_poly.type
_entity_poly.pdbx_seq_one_letter_code
_entity_poly.pdbx_strand_id
1 'polypeptide(L)'
;MVEIGFELEDLPYGSEPLSLDVPDFNGCTSCFATSFYECKKIQEISLRKKRLLRYILNQFKPHIYVIEWAAGRYDCGCRYQLGIRGYEEDGIVDMDFDDGSIIPLFYITKEMVVQQWEGKKWEKKVVEN
;
A
#
# COMPACT_ATOMS: atom_id res chain seq x y z
N MET A 1 13.10 -0.67 -23.46
CA MET A 1 12.54 0.60 -22.97
C MET A 1 11.98 0.30 -21.60
N VAL A 2 12.41 0.99 -20.55
CA VAL A 2 11.81 0.81 -19.22
C VAL A 2 10.50 1.56 -19.23
N GLU A 3 9.37 0.88 -19.07
CA GLU A 3 8.08 1.53 -18.97
C GLU A 3 8.04 2.39 -17.69
N ILE A 4 7.46 3.58 -17.79
CA ILE A 4 7.30 4.48 -16.65
C ILE A 4 6.02 4.07 -15.93
N GLY A 5 6.13 3.75 -14.64
CA GLY A 5 4.98 3.40 -13.79
C GLY A 5 5.15 2.05 -13.11
N PHE A 6 4.02 1.39 -12.85
CA PHE A 6 4.00 0.03 -12.32
C PHE A 6 4.14 -0.99 -13.46
N GLU A 7 4.97 -1.99 -13.23
CA GLU A 7 5.04 -3.19 -14.06
C GLU A 7 4.63 -4.41 -13.21
N LEU A 8 3.91 -5.35 -13.82
CA LEU A 8 3.62 -6.64 -13.19
C LEU A 8 4.76 -7.60 -13.53
N GLU A 9 5.49 -8.05 -12.52
CA GLU A 9 6.52 -9.07 -12.68
C GLU A 9 5.94 -10.44 -12.30
N ASP A 10 6.00 -11.42 -13.20
CA ASP A 10 5.54 -12.80 -12.93
C ASP A 10 6.32 -13.47 -11.79
N LEU A 11 7.61 -13.11 -11.68
CA LEU A 11 8.51 -13.44 -10.58
C LEU A 11 9.30 -12.19 -10.19
N PRO A 12 9.47 -11.89 -8.90
CA PRO A 12 10.16 -10.68 -8.48
C PRO A 12 11.62 -10.67 -8.97
N TYR A 13 12.00 -9.64 -9.71
CA TYR A 13 13.38 -9.46 -10.15
C TYR A 13 14.17 -8.64 -9.13
N GLY A 14 15.37 -9.12 -8.77
CA GLY A 14 16.23 -8.42 -7.82
C GLY A 14 15.74 -8.47 -6.36
N SER A 15 14.71 -9.27 -6.06
CA SER A 15 14.31 -9.64 -4.69
C SER A 15 14.17 -11.16 -4.56
N GLU A 16 13.97 -11.64 -3.33
CA GLU A 16 13.71 -13.06 -3.07
C GLU A 16 12.34 -13.45 -3.67
N PRO A 17 12.17 -14.70 -4.14
CA PRO A 17 10.86 -15.16 -4.60
C PRO A 17 9.82 -15.12 -3.48
N LEU A 18 8.56 -14.89 -3.83
CA LEU A 18 7.45 -14.99 -2.87
C LEU A 18 7.31 -16.44 -2.40
N SER A 19 7.44 -16.66 -1.09
CA SER A 19 7.33 -17.99 -0.50
C SER A 19 5.88 -18.48 -0.50
N LEU A 20 5.64 -19.69 -1.03
CA LEU A 20 4.31 -20.32 -1.03
C LEU A 20 3.79 -20.62 0.39
N ASP A 21 4.67 -20.62 1.40
CA ASP A 21 4.32 -20.87 2.79
C ASP A 21 3.73 -19.64 3.49
N VAL A 22 3.78 -18.46 2.86
CA VAL A 22 3.21 -17.22 3.41
C VAL A 22 1.73 -17.12 3.00
N PRO A 23 0.77 -17.25 3.94
CA PRO A 23 -0.65 -17.27 3.61
C PRO A 23 -1.14 -15.99 2.92
N ASP A 24 -0.54 -14.85 3.28
CA ASP A 24 -0.89 -13.54 2.71
C ASP A 24 -0.66 -13.46 1.19
N PHE A 25 0.26 -14.28 0.65
CA PHE A 25 0.50 -14.33 -0.80
C PHE A 25 -0.53 -15.16 -1.55
N ASN A 26 -1.33 -15.98 -0.87
CA ASN A 26 -2.42 -16.76 -1.47
C ASN A 26 -1.99 -17.57 -2.72
N GLY A 27 -0.77 -18.12 -2.69
CA GLY A 27 -0.19 -18.88 -3.80
C GLY A 27 0.26 -18.04 -5.01
N CYS A 28 0.16 -16.71 -4.94
CA CYS A 28 0.67 -15.82 -5.98
C CYS A 28 2.20 -15.73 -5.91
N THR A 29 2.83 -15.67 -7.08
CA THR A 29 4.29 -15.52 -7.23
C THR A 29 4.68 -14.19 -7.82
N SER A 30 3.73 -13.40 -8.31
CA SER A 30 3.95 -12.13 -9.00
C SER A 30 3.96 -10.94 -8.04
N CYS A 31 4.64 -9.85 -8.41
CA CYS A 31 4.60 -8.59 -7.69
C CYS A 31 4.47 -7.37 -8.62
N PHE A 32 4.07 -6.23 -8.05
CA PHE A 32 4.17 -4.94 -8.72
C PHE A 32 5.57 -4.34 -8.50
N ALA A 33 6.28 -4.06 -9.58
CA ALA A 33 7.53 -3.31 -9.56
C ALA A 33 7.28 -1.84 -9.90
N THR A 34 7.94 -0.93 -9.18
CA THR A 34 7.89 0.51 -9.44
C THR A 34 9.06 0.96 -10.28
N SER A 35 8.83 1.94 -11.15
CA SER A 35 9.89 2.61 -11.90
C SER A 35 10.70 3.60 -11.03
N PHE A 36 11.54 4.41 -11.66
CA PHE A 36 12.43 5.38 -10.98
C PHE A 36 11.73 6.68 -10.54
N TYR A 37 10.51 6.94 -11.04
CA TYR A 37 9.63 8.00 -10.55
C TYR A 37 8.66 7.46 -9.49
N GLU A 38 8.02 8.38 -8.76
CA GLU A 38 6.97 8.03 -7.81
C GLU A 38 5.85 7.26 -8.51
N CYS A 39 5.51 6.10 -7.95
CA CYS A 39 4.42 5.24 -8.41
C CYS A 39 3.43 5.09 -7.26
N LYS A 40 2.17 5.44 -7.47
CA LYS A 40 1.12 5.41 -6.44
C LYS A 40 -0.03 4.50 -6.87
N LYS A 41 -0.42 3.58 -6.00
CA LYS A 41 -1.61 2.73 -6.15
C LYS A 41 -2.56 3.03 -5.00
N ILE A 42 -3.85 3.21 -5.31
CA ILE A 42 -4.86 3.58 -4.32
C ILE A 42 -6.08 2.69 -4.48
N GLN A 43 -6.64 2.24 -3.36
CA GLN A 43 -7.90 1.49 -3.34
C GLN A 43 -8.89 2.18 -2.40
N GLU A 44 -10.01 2.63 -2.95
CA GLU A 44 -11.09 3.23 -2.17
C GLU A 44 -12.06 2.16 -1.64
N ILE A 45 -12.35 2.20 -0.34
CA ILE A 45 -13.39 1.38 0.29
C ILE A 45 -14.57 2.25 0.66
N SER A 46 -15.49 2.46 -0.30
CA SER A 46 -16.69 3.26 -0.06
C SER A 46 -17.65 2.58 0.94
N LEU A 47 -18.11 3.36 1.92
CA LEU A 47 -19.08 2.94 2.95
C LEU A 47 -20.52 3.37 2.65
N ARG A 48 -20.76 4.19 1.61
CA ARG A 48 -22.06 4.81 1.29
C ARG A 48 -23.23 3.81 1.24
N LYS A 49 -22.99 2.63 0.64
CA LYS A 49 -23.99 1.56 0.51
C LYS A 49 -23.87 0.46 1.58
N LYS A 50 -22.92 0.56 2.51
CA LYS A 50 -22.59 -0.48 3.50
C LYS A 50 -23.11 -0.09 4.90
N ARG A 51 -24.44 0.00 5.05
CA ARG A 51 -25.10 0.51 6.28
C ARG A 51 -24.63 -0.18 7.57
N LEU A 52 -24.53 -1.51 7.57
CA LEU A 52 -24.07 -2.27 8.75
C LEU A 52 -22.60 -1.99 9.06
N LEU A 53 -21.73 -1.98 8.05
CA LEU A 53 -20.30 -1.68 8.25
C LEU A 53 -20.11 -0.25 8.77
N ARG A 54 -20.84 0.73 8.21
CA ARG A 54 -20.84 2.11 8.71
C ARG A 54 -21.30 2.20 10.16
N TYR A 55 -22.36 1.48 10.53
CA TYR A 55 -22.80 1.40 11.92
C TYR A 55 -21.70 0.82 12.81
N ILE A 56 -21.06 -0.28 12.40
CA ILE A 56 -19.99 -0.92 13.17
C ILE A 56 -18.82 0.04 13.38
N LEU A 57 -18.35 0.68 12.30
CA LEU A 57 -17.24 1.63 12.36
C LEU A 57 -17.55 2.84 13.26
N ASN A 58 -18.76 3.39 13.15
CA ASN A 58 -19.14 4.57 13.93
C ASN A 58 -19.40 4.25 15.41
N GLN A 59 -20.01 3.12 15.73
CA GLN A 59 -20.37 2.76 17.11
C GLN A 59 -19.21 2.16 17.88
N PHE A 60 -18.47 1.23 17.26
CA PHE A 60 -17.45 0.45 17.97
C PHE A 60 -16.03 0.96 17.72
N LYS A 61 -15.81 1.78 16.69
CA LYS A 61 -14.49 2.33 16.34
C LYS A 61 -13.39 1.26 16.38
N PRO A 62 -13.55 0.14 15.64
CA PRO A 62 -12.58 -0.94 15.69
C PRO A 62 -11.24 -0.49 15.09
N HIS A 63 -10.16 -1.13 15.53
CA HIS A 63 -8.86 -1.00 14.88
C HIS A 63 -8.93 -1.48 13.43
N ILE A 64 -8.42 -0.66 12.51
CA ILE A 64 -8.32 -0.95 11.09
C ILE A 64 -6.86 -1.25 10.79
N TYR A 65 -6.60 -2.50 10.42
CA TYR A 65 -5.28 -2.95 9.99
C TYR A 65 -5.19 -2.91 8.47
N VAL A 66 -4.17 -2.22 7.95
CA VAL A 66 -3.76 -2.29 6.56
C VAL A 66 -2.40 -2.98 6.52
N ILE A 67 -2.32 -4.03 5.71
CA ILE A 67 -1.16 -4.90 5.61
C ILE A 67 -0.73 -4.94 4.15
N GLU A 68 0.55 -4.73 3.89
CA GLU A 68 1.15 -4.94 2.57
C GLU A 68 2.54 -5.55 2.72
N TRP A 69 3.00 -6.26 1.69
CA TRP A 69 4.36 -6.79 1.61
C TRP A 69 5.15 -5.98 0.61
N ALA A 70 6.34 -5.54 1.01
CA ALA A 70 7.24 -4.77 0.15
C ALA A 70 8.68 -5.25 0.30
N ALA A 71 9.44 -5.16 -0.80
CA ALA A 71 10.88 -5.41 -0.84
C ALA A 71 11.55 -4.36 -1.71
N GLY A 72 12.72 -3.88 -1.30
CA GLY A 72 13.62 -3.18 -2.22
C GLY A 72 14.45 -4.18 -3.00
N ARG A 73 14.90 -3.83 -4.21
CA ARG A 73 15.85 -4.67 -4.96
C ARG A 73 17.22 -4.70 -4.27
N TYR A 74 17.99 -5.75 -4.49
CA TYR A 74 19.36 -5.81 -3.96
C TYR A 74 20.27 -4.75 -4.61
N ASP A 75 20.08 -4.40 -5.88
CA ASP A 75 21.02 -3.54 -6.62
C ASP A 75 20.70 -2.04 -6.55
N CYS A 76 19.55 -1.67 -5.99
CA CYS A 76 19.02 -0.30 -6.02
C CYS A 76 18.40 0.08 -4.68
N GLY A 77 18.69 1.30 -4.21
CA GLY A 77 18.01 1.86 -3.05
C GLY A 77 16.62 2.38 -3.44
N CYS A 78 15.66 2.32 -2.52
CA CYS A 78 14.30 2.80 -2.77
C CYS A 78 13.63 3.33 -1.49
N ARG A 79 12.54 4.07 -1.70
CA ARG A 79 11.62 4.49 -0.64
C ARG A 79 10.23 3.96 -0.96
N TYR A 80 9.56 3.45 0.05
CA TYR A 80 8.20 2.94 -0.06
C TYR A 80 7.36 3.51 1.09
N GLN A 81 6.11 3.85 0.81
CA GLN A 81 5.16 4.38 1.78
C GLN A 81 3.84 3.61 1.67
N LEU A 82 3.38 3.09 2.80
CA LEU A 82 2.03 2.55 2.98
C LEU A 82 1.23 3.52 3.83
N GLY A 83 -0.05 3.73 3.53
CA GLY A 83 -0.89 4.56 4.37
C GLY A 83 -2.38 4.29 4.22
N ILE A 84 -3.12 4.77 5.21
CA ILE A 84 -4.58 4.79 5.21
C ILE A 84 -5.07 6.19 5.55
N ARG A 85 -6.08 6.64 4.82
CA ARG A 85 -6.80 7.90 5.05
C ARG A 85 -8.28 7.58 5.28
N GLY A 86 -8.86 8.12 6.33
CA GLY A 86 -10.29 8.08 6.59
C GLY A 86 -10.94 9.42 6.24
N TYR A 87 -12.10 9.39 5.60
CA TYR A 87 -12.84 10.59 5.19
C TYR A 87 -14.30 10.51 5.62
N GLU A 88 -14.94 11.68 5.81
CA GLU A 88 -16.40 11.76 5.94
C GLU A 88 -17.10 11.44 4.62
N GLU A 89 -18.38 11.06 4.69
CA GLU A 89 -19.16 10.56 3.54
C GLU A 89 -19.29 11.57 2.39
N ASP A 90 -19.28 12.86 2.73
CA ASP A 90 -19.42 13.99 1.80
C ASP A 90 -18.07 14.57 1.33
N GLY A 91 -16.94 14.03 1.81
CA GLY A 91 -15.63 14.35 1.27
C GLY A 91 -15.51 13.86 -0.17
N ILE A 92 -15.49 14.77 -1.14
CA ILE A 92 -15.19 14.43 -2.56
C ILE A 92 -13.68 14.22 -2.66
N VAL A 93 -13.19 13.02 -2.37
CA VAL A 93 -11.76 12.75 -2.43
C VAL A 93 -11.34 12.54 -3.88
N ASP A 94 -10.68 13.55 -4.47
CA ASP A 94 -9.85 13.31 -5.64
C ASP A 94 -8.49 12.81 -5.17
N MET A 95 -8.29 11.48 -5.25
CA MET A 95 -7.13 10.80 -4.66
C MET A 95 -5.80 11.11 -5.38
N ASP A 96 -5.89 11.70 -6.57
CA ASP A 96 -4.75 12.15 -7.38
C ASP A 96 -4.36 13.61 -7.11
N PHE A 97 -5.25 14.40 -6.49
CA PHE A 97 -5.03 15.82 -6.20
C PHE A 97 -4.97 16.06 -4.68
N ASP A 98 -3.79 15.85 -4.10
CA ASP A 98 -3.51 16.21 -2.70
C ASP A 98 -3.19 17.72 -2.60
N ASP A 99 -4.18 18.57 -2.88
CA ASP A 99 -4.04 20.04 -2.79
C ASP A 99 -4.25 20.59 -1.37
N GLY A 100 -4.52 19.70 -0.40
CA GLY A 100 -4.77 20.05 1.00
C GLY A 100 -6.17 20.59 1.30
N SER A 101 -7.08 20.64 0.32
CA SER A 101 -8.46 21.12 0.52
C SER A 101 -9.32 20.15 1.34
N ILE A 102 -8.96 18.86 1.40
CA ILE A 102 -9.72 17.83 2.11
C ILE A 102 -8.88 17.28 3.25
N ILE A 103 -9.34 17.56 4.46
CA ILE A 103 -8.68 17.11 5.70
C ILE A 103 -9.21 15.71 6.04
N PRO A 104 -8.35 14.67 6.09
CA PRO A 104 -8.78 13.35 6.49
C PRO A 104 -9.11 13.32 8.00
N LEU A 105 -10.12 12.53 8.38
CA LEU A 105 -10.46 12.24 9.77
C LEU A 105 -9.29 11.61 10.53
N PHE A 106 -8.53 10.77 9.83
CA PHE A 106 -7.25 10.24 10.28
C PHE A 106 -6.37 9.95 9.07
N TYR A 107 -5.06 10.13 9.24
CA TYR A 107 -4.06 9.75 8.26
C TYR A 107 -2.89 9.10 8.98
N ILE A 108 -2.60 7.87 8.63
CA ILE A 108 -1.52 7.09 9.24
C ILE A 108 -0.70 6.49 8.12
N THR A 109 0.61 6.63 8.23
CA THR A 109 1.55 6.11 7.23
C THR A 109 2.70 5.38 7.89
N LYS A 110 3.32 4.50 7.10
CA LYS A 110 4.56 3.81 7.44
C LYS A 110 5.48 3.86 6.25
N GLU A 111 6.70 4.31 6.50
CA GLU A 111 7.74 4.40 5.49
C GLU A 111 8.74 3.25 5.63
N MET A 112 9.32 2.86 4.51
CA MET A 112 10.46 1.98 4.41
C MET A 112 11.49 2.63 3.50
N VAL A 113 12.74 2.68 3.97
CA VAL A 113 13.89 3.08 3.16
C VAL A 113 14.81 1.90 3.07
N VAL A 114 15.12 1.48 1.85
CA VAL A 114 16.09 0.43 1.57
C VAL A 114 17.31 1.09 0.95
N GLN A 115 18.47 0.92 1.56
CA GLN A 115 19.71 1.41 0.98
C GLN A 115 20.15 0.53 -0.18
N GLN A 116 20.98 1.11 -1.04
CA GLN A 116 21.61 0.35 -2.11
C GLN A 116 22.36 -0.84 -1.53
N TRP A 117 22.18 -2.04 -2.11
CA TRP A 117 22.92 -3.26 -1.76
C TRP A 117 22.46 -3.95 -0.47
N GLU A 118 21.39 -3.47 0.16
CA GLU A 118 20.83 -4.04 1.40
C GLU A 118 19.48 -4.75 1.22
N GLY A 119 18.77 -4.50 0.11
CA GLY A 119 17.43 -5.03 -0.15
C GLY A 119 17.36 -6.55 -0.38
N LYS A 120 16.27 -6.96 -1.04
CA LYS A 120 15.85 -8.31 -1.50
C LYS A 120 14.81 -9.03 -0.65
N LYS A 121 14.73 -8.77 0.65
CA LYS A 121 13.82 -9.49 1.54
C LYS A 121 12.45 -8.84 1.56
N TRP A 122 11.42 -9.67 1.52
CA TRP A 122 10.04 -9.23 1.69
C TRP A 122 9.74 -8.92 3.14
N GLU A 123 9.22 -7.73 3.38
CA GLU A 123 8.85 -7.28 4.71
C GLU A 123 7.34 -7.00 4.78
N LYS A 124 6.69 -7.61 5.76
CA LYS A 124 5.29 -7.34 6.09
C LYS A 124 5.19 -5.97 6.76
N LYS A 125 4.58 -5.01 6.08
CA LYS A 125 4.25 -3.68 6.59
C LYS A 125 2.82 -3.69 7.11
N VAL A 126 2.63 -3.10 8.28
CA VAL A 126 1.34 -2.98 8.95
C VAL A 126 1.17 -1.53 9.36
N VAL A 127 0.02 -0.97 9.01
CA VAL A 127 -0.49 0.33 9.45
C VAL A 127 -1.79 0.07 10.22
N GLU A 128 -1.96 0.72 11.35
CA GLU A 128 -3.11 0.55 12.26
C GLU A 128 -3.62 1.93 12.68
N ASN A 129 -4.95 2.08 12.81
CA ASN A 129 -5.59 3.29 13.33
C ASN A 129 -6.22 3.14 14.72
#